data_AF-A0A225DPY8-F1
#
_entry.id   AF-A0A225DPY8-F1
#
_cell.length_a   1.000
_cell.length_b   1.000
_cell.length_c   1.000
_cell.angle_alpha   90.00
_cell.angle_beta   90.00
_cell.angle_gamma   90.00
#
_symmetry.space_group_name_H-M   'P 1'
#
loop_
_entity.id
_entity.type
_entity.pdbx_description
1 polymer ?
#
loop_
_entity_poly.entity_id
_entity_poly.type
_entity_poly.pdbx_seq_one_letter_code
_entity_poly.pdbx_strand_id
1 'polypeptide(L)'
;MAPPAPTTTGQGHPTGFWFIFSGELAERASFYGMRAILTMYLIQVFAYGEDKAGSLVHLYVAACYFAPIIGGLIADQLLNKYWTIVAFSIPYICGQFIVGLSNEYLMFGALALLALGSGVIKPNISTLMGLTYDQQRPGNDALRTKAFGLFYMAINIGSFLSTLICPALRNSFGQFDPETKQLANPEKGYLVAFLFPACLMVVALTFFAFGKKFYAREELGVRKWGKVSAAVNPEEFKKNLKSVGQIVCLFF
;
A
#
# COMPACT_ATOMS: atom_id res chain seq x y z
N MET A 1 14.38 25.73 -20.26
CA MET A 1 15.04 24.54 -20.82
C MET A 1 13.92 23.56 -21.16
N ALA A 2 13.72 23.21 -22.42
CA ALA A 2 12.66 22.28 -22.82
C ALA A 2 12.91 20.89 -22.20
N PRO A 3 11.86 20.12 -21.86
CA PRO A 3 12.03 18.75 -21.39
C PRO A 3 12.79 17.93 -22.46
N PRO A 4 13.69 17.02 -22.06
CA PRO A 4 14.44 16.21 -23.01
C PRO A 4 13.49 15.39 -23.87
N ALA A 5 13.74 15.34 -25.19
CA ALA A 5 12.97 14.55 -26.14
C ALA A 5 12.94 13.07 -25.72
N PRO A 6 11.81 12.35 -25.90
CA PRO A 6 11.69 10.97 -25.46
C PRO A 6 12.67 10.07 -26.22
N THR A 7 13.75 9.69 -25.56
CA THR A 7 14.74 8.75 -26.09
C THR A 7 14.22 7.31 -26.02
N THR A 8 14.17 6.67 -27.21
CA THR A 8 13.96 5.24 -27.49
C THR A 8 12.54 4.70 -27.27
N THR A 9 11.81 4.51 -28.37
CA THR A 9 10.61 3.67 -28.48
C THR A 9 10.99 2.19 -28.35
N GLY A 10 11.36 1.77 -27.14
CA GLY A 10 11.54 0.36 -26.82
C GLY A 10 10.18 -0.35 -26.84
N GLN A 11 10.10 -1.52 -27.48
CA GLN A 11 8.86 -2.30 -27.57
C GLN A 11 8.45 -2.97 -26.23
N GLY A 12 9.34 -2.98 -25.23
CA GLY A 12 9.13 -3.61 -23.92
C GLY A 12 8.86 -2.63 -22.77
N HIS A 13 8.51 -3.20 -21.61
CA HIS A 13 8.27 -2.47 -20.37
C HIS A 13 9.49 -1.60 -19.99
N PRO A 14 9.27 -0.33 -19.58
CA PRO A 14 10.29 0.52 -18.97
C PRO A 14 11.07 -0.19 -17.87
N THR A 15 12.37 0.04 -17.73
CA THR A 15 13.16 -0.55 -16.63
C THR A 15 12.60 -0.17 -15.26
N GLY A 16 12.05 1.05 -15.13
CA GLY A 16 11.37 1.53 -13.91
C GLY A 16 10.18 0.67 -13.49
N PHE A 17 9.50 0.00 -14.43
CA PHE A 17 8.35 -0.86 -14.14
C PHE A 17 8.71 -1.99 -13.17
N TRP A 18 9.85 -2.66 -13.34
CA TRP A 18 10.23 -3.82 -12.50
C TRP A 18 10.50 -3.43 -11.05
N PHE A 19 11.05 -2.24 -10.82
CA PHE A 19 11.23 -1.71 -9.48
C PHE A 19 9.88 -1.38 -8.83
N ILE A 20 8.98 -0.74 -9.57
CA ILE A 20 7.62 -0.43 -9.11
C ILE A 20 6.83 -1.70 -8.80
N PHE A 21 6.90 -2.69 -9.69
CA PHE A 21 6.26 -4.01 -9.54
C PHE A 21 6.69 -4.70 -8.25
N SER A 22 8.00 -4.70 -7.94
CA SER A 22 8.50 -5.32 -6.71
C SER A 22 8.01 -4.62 -5.44
N GLY A 23 7.91 -3.28 -5.47
CA GLY A 23 7.37 -2.48 -4.37
C GLY A 23 5.91 -2.80 -4.09
N GLU A 24 5.10 -2.91 -5.15
CA GLU A 24 3.70 -3.30 -5.03
C GLU A 24 3.56 -4.72 -4.49
N LEU A 25 4.29 -5.69 -5.05
CA LEU A 25 4.24 -7.08 -4.60
C LEU A 25 4.56 -7.18 -3.11
N ALA A 26 5.60 -6.49 -2.65
CA ALA A 26 6.03 -6.50 -1.26
C ALA A 26 5.03 -5.81 -0.33
N GLU A 27 4.47 -4.66 -0.72
CA GLU A 27 3.44 -3.97 0.08
C GLU A 27 2.22 -4.86 0.26
N ARG A 28 1.79 -5.55 -0.81
CA ARG A 28 0.64 -6.47 -0.75
C ARG A 28 0.92 -7.70 0.08
N ALA A 29 2.10 -8.29 -0.10
CA ALA A 29 2.53 -9.38 0.77
C ALA A 29 2.55 -8.93 2.24
N SER A 30 3.01 -7.73 2.53
CA SER A 30 3.03 -7.21 3.89
C SER A 30 1.63 -6.96 4.45
N PHE A 31 0.77 -6.27 3.70
CA PHE A 31 -0.58 -5.93 4.12
C PHE A 31 -1.44 -7.17 4.38
N TYR A 32 -1.47 -8.11 3.42
CA TYR A 32 -2.30 -9.31 3.54
C TYR A 32 -1.73 -10.31 4.54
N GLY A 33 -0.40 -10.50 4.56
CA GLY A 33 0.26 -11.38 5.53
C GLY A 33 0.05 -10.94 6.98
N MET A 34 0.23 -9.64 7.26
CA MET A 34 -0.03 -9.06 8.57
C MET A 34 -1.51 -9.22 8.95
N ARG A 35 -2.43 -8.86 8.03
CA ARG A 35 -3.88 -8.96 8.27
C ARG A 35 -4.36 -10.40 8.53
N ALA A 36 -3.76 -11.39 7.87
CA ALA A 36 -4.15 -12.80 8.01
C ALA A 36 -4.00 -13.33 9.45
N ILE A 37 -3.02 -12.79 10.20
CA ILE A 37 -2.71 -13.25 11.56
C ILE A 37 -3.06 -12.21 12.64
N LEU A 38 -3.42 -10.97 12.26
CA LEU A 38 -3.64 -9.86 13.20
C LEU A 38 -4.77 -10.13 14.19
N THR A 39 -5.94 -10.61 13.75
CA THR A 39 -7.06 -10.88 14.68
C THR A 39 -6.65 -11.91 15.74
N MET A 40 -5.98 -12.98 15.32
CA MET A 40 -5.51 -14.02 16.23
C MET A 40 -4.40 -13.52 17.15
N TYR A 41 -3.56 -12.58 16.69
CA TYR A 41 -2.57 -11.92 17.54
C TYR A 41 -3.23 -11.13 18.68
N LEU A 42 -4.27 -10.35 18.36
CA LEU A 42 -5.02 -9.57 19.37
C LEU A 42 -5.70 -10.48 20.40
N ILE A 43 -6.24 -11.62 19.97
CA ILE A 43 -6.90 -12.58 20.86
C ILE A 43 -5.88 -13.32 21.72
N GLN A 44 -4.82 -13.86 21.11
CA GLN A 44 -3.93 -14.81 21.78
C GLN A 44 -2.82 -14.15 22.61
N VAL A 45 -2.37 -12.93 22.23
CA VAL A 45 -1.29 -12.23 22.94
C VAL A 45 -1.84 -11.14 23.86
N PHE A 46 -2.83 -10.38 23.41
CA PHE A 46 -3.44 -9.30 24.21
C PHE A 46 -4.71 -9.73 24.96
N ALA A 47 -5.12 -11.00 24.86
CA ALA A 47 -6.31 -11.54 25.51
C ALA A 47 -7.59 -10.74 25.23
N TYR A 48 -7.69 -10.11 24.05
CA TYR A 48 -8.91 -9.41 23.66
C TYR A 48 -10.00 -10.41 23.28
N GLY A 49 -11.25 -10.08 23.64
CA GLY A 49 -12.42 -10.79 23.14
C GLY A 49 -12.54 -10.64 21.62
N GLU A 50 -13.17 -11.63 20.97
CA GLU A 50 -13.30 -11.70 19.52
C GLU A 50 -13.94 -10.42 18.93
N ASP A 51 -14.96 -9.87 19.59
CA ASP A 51 -15.63 -8.64 19.18
C ASP A 51 -14.70 -7.42 19.16
N LYS A 52 -13.89 -7.25 20.21
CA LYS A 52 -12.91 -6.16 20.31
C LYS A 52 -11.81 -6.33 19.28
N ALA A 53 -11.27 -7.55 19.13
CA ALA A 53 -10.24 -7.86 18.15
C ALA A 53 -10.72 -7.61 16.72
N GLY A 54 -11.91 -8.11 16.37
CA GLY A 54 -12.53 -7.89 15.06
C GLY A 54 -12.76 -6.40 14.78
N SER A 55 -13.31 -5.66 15.74
CA SER A 55 -13.55 -4.22 15.62
C SER A 55 -12.26 -3.43 15.36
N LEU A 56 -11.18 -3.76 16.08
CA LEU A 56 -9.88 -3.12 15.88
C LEU A 56 -9.28 -3.42 14.50
N VAL A 57 -9.38 -4.66 14.02
CA VAL A 57 -8.93 -5.02 12.67
C VAL A 57 -9.75 -4.28 11.61
N HIS A 58 -11.06 -4.18 11.78
CA HIS A 58 -11.92 -3.42 10.87
C HIS A 58 -11.59 -1.92 10.88
N LEU A 59 -11.33 -1.33 12.04
CA LEU A 59 -10.88 0.05 12.16
C LEU A 59 -9.55 0.29 11.45
N TYR A 60 -8.58 -0.60 11.64
CA TYR A 60 -7.30 -0.57 10.92
C TYR A 60 -7.51 -0.62 9.40
N VAL A 61 -8.35 -1.55 8.91
CA VAL A 61 -8.64 -1.68 7.48
C VAL A 61 -9.36 -0.44 6.95
N ALA A 62 -10.33 0.10 7.69
CA ALA A 62 -11.02 1.34 7.32
C ALA A 62 -10.04 2.52 7.20
N ALA A 63 -9.11 2.66 8.14
CA ALA A 63 -8.06 3.67 8.08
C ALA A 63 -7.17 3.50 6.84
N CYS A 64 -6.80 2.27 6.46
CA CYS A 64 -6.04 1.99 5.24
C CYS A 64 -6.79 2.37 3.95
N TYR A 65 -8.12 2.34 3.95
CA TYR A 65 -8.93 2.75 2.80
C TYR A 65 -9.22 4.26 2.78
N PHE A 66 -9.13 4.93 3.92
CA PHE A 66 -9.30 6.37 4.04
C PHE A 66 -8.00 7.16 3.75
N ALA A 67 -6.88 6.69 4.29
CA ALA A 67 -5.57 7.32 4.15
C ALA A 67 -5.09 7.59 2.70
N PRO A 68 -5.49 6.83 1.64
CA PRO A 68 -5.17 7.17 0.25
C PRO A 68 -5.58 8.57 -0.19
N ILE A 69 -6.67 9.11 0.35
CA ILE A 69 -7.13 10.47 0.03
C ILE A 69 -6.07 11.48 0.48
N ILE A 70 -5.62 11.34 1.72
CA ILE A 70 -4.60 12.22 2.32
C ILE A 70 -3.25 12.01 1.62
N GLY A 71 -2.87 10.75 1.38
CA GLY A 71 -1.60 10.40 0.74
C GLY A 71 -1.47 10.89 -0.70
N GLY A 72 -2.57 10.88 -1.46
CA GLY A 72 -2.60 11.45 -2.81
C GLY A 72 -2.43 12.98 -2.80
N LEU A 73 -3.14 13.66 -1.89
CA LEU A 73 -3.02 15.12 -1.74
C LEU A 73 -1.60 15.54 -1.37
N ILE A 74 -0.95 14.82 -0.45
CA ILE A 74 0.45 15.09 -0.06
C ILE A 74 1.40 14.90 -1.25
N ALA A 75 1.23 13.82 -2.03
CA ALA A 75 2.08 13.56 -3.18
C ALA A 75 1.95 14.61 -4.27
N ASP A 76 0.71 15.00 -4.58
CA ASP A 76 0.42 15.92 -5.67
C ASP A 76 0.74 17.38 -5.32
N GLN A 77 0.75 17.74 -4.03
CA GLN A 77 0.94 19.13 -3.59
C GLN A 77 2.29 19.45 -2.95
N LEU A 78 2.93 18.50 -2.26
CA LEU A 78 4.08 18.78 -1.40
C LEU A 78 5.39 18.13 -1.87
N LEU A 79 5.37 16.84 -2.21
CA LEU A 79 6.60 16.03 -2.22
C LEU A 79 6.92 15.31 -3.54
N ASN A 80 5.98 15.23 -4.50
CA ASN A 80 5.99 14.28 -5.63
C ASN A 80 5.80 12.82 -5.18
N LYS A 81 5.40 11.94 -6.09
CA LYS A 81 5.01 10.55 -5.77
C LYS A 81 6.18 9.73 -5.27
N TYR A 82 7.35 9.83 -5.91
CA TYR A 82 8.54 9.09 -5.47
C TYR A 82 8.89 9.36 -4.00
N TRP A 83 9.06 10.63 -3.62
CA TRP A 83 9.45 10.97 -2.25
C TRP A 83 8.33 10.69 -1.25
N THR A 84 7.07 10.83 -1.65
CA THR A 84 5.94 10.46 -0.80
C THR A 84 5.91 8.97 -0.50
N ILE A 85 6.15 8.12 -1.51
CA ILE A 85 6.25 6.66 -1.31
C ILE A 85 7.40 6.33 -0.36
N VAL A 86 8.60 6.90 -0.58
CA VAL A 86 9.77 6.62 0.27
C VAL A 86 9.53 7.10 1.70
N ALA A 87 9.05 8.33 1.88
CA ALA A 87 8.81 8.94 3.18
C ALA A 87 7.80 8.17 4.02
N PHE A 88 6.76 7.59 3.40
CA PHE A 88 5.73 6.81 4.11
C PHE A 88 6.04 5.30 4.17
N SER A 89 6.96 4.79 3.33
CA SER A 89 7.46 3.41 3.45
C SER A 89 8.35 3.20 4.67
N ILE A 90 9.12 4.21 5.10
CA ILE A 90 9.96 4.14 6.30
C ILE A 90 9.12 3.89 7.57
N PRO A 91 8.13 4.75 7.93
CA PRO A 91 7.28 4.51 9.09
C PRO A 91 6.45 3.23 8.95
N TYR A 92 6.05 2.84 7.73
CA TYR A 92 5.39 1.56 7.47
C TYR A 92 6.26 0.38 7.91
N ILE A 93 7.53 0.36 7.48
CA ILE A 93 8.51 -0.67 7.88
C ILE A 93 8.71 -0.66 9.40
N CYS A 94 8.86 0.52 10.02
CA CYS A 94 8.98 0.64 11.47
C CYS A 94 7.75 0.06 12.17
N GLY A 95 6.54 0.38 11.71
CA GLY A 95 5.30 -0.19 12.24
C GLY A 95 5.30 -1.72 12.15
N GLN A 96 5.80 -2.28 11.05
CA GLN A 96 5.89 -3.73 10.88
C GLN A 96 6.87 -4.41 11.85
N PHE A 97 7.96 -3.75 12.22
CA PHE A 97 8.87 -4.25 13.27
C PHE A 97 8.27 -4.11 14.67
N ILE A 98 7.53 -3.01 14.92
CA ILE A 98 6.98 -2.68 16.24
C ILE A 98 5.76 -3.55 16.57
N VAL A 99 4.92 -3.88 15.59
CA VAL A 99 3.63 -4.57 15.83
C VAL A 99 3.77 -5.90 16.57
N GLY A 100 4.91 -6.59 16.42
CA GLY A 100 5.17 -7.87 17.08
C GLY A 100 5.70 -7.79 18.52
N LEU A 101 5.91 -6.59 19.09
CA LEU A 101 6.60 -6.41 20.38
C LEU A 101 5.71 -6.59 21.64
N SER A 102 4.53 -7.22 21.50
CA SER A 102 3.63 -7.60 22.62
C SER A 102 3.35 -6.50 23.65
N ASN A 103 3.39 -5.23 23.23
CA ASN A 103 3.08 -4.07 24.06
C ASN A 103 1.89 -3.31 23.46
N GLU A 104 0.87 -3.05 24.27
CA GLU A 104 -0.41 -2.52 23.79
C GLU A 104 -0.27 -1.12 23.17
N TYR A 105 0.47 -0.22 23.80
CA TYR A 105 0.71 1.13 23.28
C TYR A 105 1.50 1.11 21.97
N LEU A 106 2.53 0.26 21.91
CA LEU A 106 3.33 0.07 20.70
C LEU A 106 2.52 -0.56 19.57
N MET A 107 1.62 -1.49 19.88
CA MET A 107 0.71 -2.11 18.91
C MET A 107 -0.22 -1.06 18.29
N PHE A 108 -0.86 -0.19 19.07
CA PHE A 108 -1.70 0.88 18.52
C PHE A 108 -0.90 1.87 17.67
N GLY A 109 0.29 2.26 18.12
CA GLY A 109 1.21 3.09 17.34
C GLY A 109 1.60 2.43 16.02
N ALA A 110 1.93 1.14 16.05
CA ALA A 110 2.28 0.37 14.86
C ALA A 110 1.12 0.28 13.86
N LEU A 111 -0.10 0.00 14.32
CA LEU A 111 -1.28 -0.03 13.45
C LEU A 111 -1.55 1.32 12.77
N ALA A 112 -1.33 2.43 13.47
CA ALA A 112 -1.44 3.76 12.88
C ALA A 112 -0.36 4.01 11.80
N LEU A 113 0.90 3.66 12.07
CA LEU A 113 1.99 3.77 11.09
C LEU A 113 1.73 2.91 9.85
N LEU A 114 1.27 1.68 10.05
CA LEU A 114 0.93 0.74 8.98
C LEU A 114 -0.25 1.25 8.14
N ALA A 115 -1.29 1.78 8.77
CA ALA A 115 -2.44 2.32 8.07
C ALA A 115 -2.09 3.54 7.21
N LEU A 116 -1.30 4.47 7.76
CA LEU A 116 -0.81 5.63 7.03
C LEU A 116 0.08 5.23 5.85
N GLY A 117 1.05 4.35 6.10
CA GLY A 117 1.96 3.87 5.06
C GLY A 117 1.24 3.16 3.92
N SER A 118 0.41 2.16 4.24
CA SER A 118 -0.37 1.42 3.25
C SER A 118 -1.31 2.33 2.45
N GLY A 119 -1.99 3.26 3.14
CA GLY A 119 -2.86 4.22 2.49
C GLY A 119 -2.12 5.13 1.51
N VAL A 120 -0.93 5.60 1.85
CA VAL A 120 -0.16 6.53 1.02
C VAL A 120 0.57 5.83 -0.12
N ILE A 121 1.14 4.64 0.10
CA ILE A 121 1.94 3.93 -0.92
C ILE A 121 1.07 3.55 -2.12
N LYS A 122 -0.09 2.93 -1.90
CA LYS A 122 -0.95 2.32 -2.93
C LYS A 122 -1.40 3.26 -4.07
N PRO A 123 -2.00 4.43 -3.80
CA PRO A 123 -2.42 5.34 -4.88
C PRO A 123 -1.21 5.95 -5.59
N ASN A 124 -0.09 6.15 -4.88
CA ASN A 124 1.06 6.86 -5.41
C ASN A 124 1.97 5.98 -6.26
N ILE A 125 2.14 4.71 -5.91
CA ILE A 125 2.98 3.77 -6.67
C ILE A 125 2.35 3.39 -8.02
N SER A 126 1.02 3.21 -8.04
CA SER A 126 0.26 2.96 -9.28
C SER A 126 0.24 4.18 -10.21
N THR A 127 0.08 5.39 -9.65
CA THR A 127 0.15 6.63 -10.43
C THR A 127 1.57 6.92 -10.94
N LEU A 128 2.61 6.67 -10.15
CA LEU A 128 4.01 6.77 -10.59
C LEU A 128 4.31 5.82 -11.76
N MET A 129 3.76 4.60 -11.72
CA MET A 129 3.84 3.67 -12.84
C MET A 129 3.21 4.26 -14.10
N GLY A 130 1.96 4.73 -14.01
CA GLY A 130 1.24 5.33 -15.14
C GLY A 130 2.03 6.46 -15.79
N LEU A 131 2.55 7.39 -14.97
CA LEU A 131 3.39 8.50 -15.44
C LEU A 131 4.68 8.02 -16.12
N THR A 132 5.27 6.93 -15.64
CA THR A 132 6.49 6.34 -16.22
C THR A 132 6.21 5.81 -17.62
N TYR A 133 5.05 5.19 -17.85
CA TYR A 133 4.62 4.79 -19.19
C TYR A 133 4.32 5.98 -20.09
N ASP A 134 3.61 6.99 -19.57
CA ASP A 134 3.24 8.17 -20.36
C ASP A 134 4.48 8.94 -20.85
N GLN A 135 5.54 9.03 -20.04
CA GLN A 135 6.77 9.71 -20.39
C GLN A 135 7.73 8.88 -21.26
N GLN A 136 7.85 7.57 -20.99
CA GLN A 136 8.86 6.72 -21.65
C GLN A 136 8.31 5.92 -22.84
N ARG A 137 6.99 5.75 -22.93
CA ARG A 137 6.30 4.98 -23.98
C ARG A 137 5.05 5.75 -24.47
N PRO A 138 5.21 7.00 -24.96
CA PRO A 138 4.08 7.82 -25.37
C PRO A 138 3.26 7.13 -26.48
N GLY A 139 1.93 7.11 -26.33
CA GLY A 139 1.00 6.52 -27.31
C GLY A 139 0.88 4.99 -27.30
N ASN A 140 1.54 4.28 -26.38
CA ASN A 140 1.47 2.82 -26.28
C ASN A 140 0.54 2.35 -25.14
N ASP A 141 -0.75 2.64 -25.28
CA ASP A 141 -1.78 2.28 -24.30
C ASP A 141 -1.88 0.76 -24.07
N ALA A 142 -1.67 -0.04 -25.11
CA ALA A 142 -1.70 -1.50 -25.00
C ALA A 142 -0.61 -2.03 -24.03
N LEU A 143 0.60 -1.47 -24.08
CA LEU A 143 1.69 -1.85 -23.18
C LEU A 143 1.42 -1.40 -21.74
N ARG A 144 0.84 -0.21 -21.55
CA ARG A 144 0.43 0.30 -20.23
C ARG A 144 -0.68 -0.57 -19.63
N THR A 145 -1.68 -0.98 -20.41
CA THR A 145 -2.74 -1.90 -19.98
C THR A 145 -2.16 -3.26 -19.57
N LYS A 146 -1.21 -3.81 -20.35
CA LYS A 146 -0.48 -5.02 -19.96
C LYS A 146 0.28 -4.84 -18.64
N ALA A 147 0.89 -3.67 -18.43
CA ALA A 147 1.58 -3.35 -17.19
C ALA A 147 0.64 -3.34 -15.98
N PHE A 148 -0.55 -2.74 -16.10
CA PHE A 148 -1.59 -2.84 -15.06
C PHE A 148 -2.04 -4.28 -14.83
N GLY A 149 -2.19 -5.09 -15.89
CA GLY A 149 -2.47 -6.54 -15.75
C GLY A 149 -1.41 -7.28 -14.93
N LEU A 150 -0.13 -7.04 -15.21
CA LEU A 150 0.99 -7.58 -14.42
C LEU A 150 0.98 -7.04 -12.98
N PHE A 151 0.61 -5.78 -12.79
CA PHE A 151 0.49 -5.17 -11.46
C PHE A 151 -0.60 -5.86 -10.62
N TYR A 152 -1.76 -6.17 -11.22
CA TYR A 152 -2.79 -6.98 -10.58
C TYR A 152 -2.30 -8.39 -10.24
N MET A 153 -1.49 -8.99 -11.12
CA MET A 153 -0.87 -10.29 -10.85
C MET A 153 0.08 -10.22 -9.64
N ALA A 154 0.89 -9.16 -9.51
CA ALA A 154 1.72 -8.93 -8.32
C ALA A 154 0.89 -8.88 -7.03
N ILE A 155 -0.26 -8.19 -7.06
CA ILE A 155 -1.16 -8.11 -5.90
C ILE A 155 -1.62 -9.49 -5.47
N ASN A 156 -2.08 -10.32 -6.42
CA ASN A 156 -2.58 -11.66 -6.15
C ASN A 156 -1.47 -12.61 -5.68
N ILE A 157 -0.28 -12.55 -6.30
CA ILE A 157 0.86 -13.37 -5.90
C ILE A 157 1.33 -12.99 -4.50
N GLY A 158 1.49 -11.68 -4.23
CA GLY A 158 1.92 -11.19 -2.92
C GLY A 158 0.93 -11.57 -1.82
N SER A 159 -0.36 -11.38 -2.05
CA SER A 159 -1.40 -11.74 -1.07
C SER A 159 -1.47 -13.24 -0.83
N PHE A 160 -1.41 -14.06 -1.88
CA PHE A 160 -1.42 -15.51 -1.78
C PHE A 160 -0.23 -16.04 -0.97
N LEU A 161 0.99 -15.65 -1.35
CA LEU A 161 2.21 -16.13 -0.69
C LEU A 161 2.25 -15.72 0.77
N SER A 162 1.94 -14.47 1.08
CA SER A 162 1.99 -13.97 2.46
C SER A 162 0.91 -14.58 3.36
N THR A 163 -0.29 -14.83 2.82
CA THR A 163 -1.39 -15.47 3.56
C THR A 163 -1.10 -16.93 3.87
N LEU A 164 -0.22 -17.59 3.11
CA LEU A 164 0.28 -18.93 3.44
C LEU A 164 1.48 -18.90 4.38
N ILE A 165 2.47 -18.06 4.07
CA ILE A 165 3.75 -18.02 4.80
C ILE A 165 3.57 -17.47 6.21
N CYS A 166 2.80 -16.41 6.43
CA CYS A 166 2.70 -15.79 7.76
C CYS A 166 2.06 -16.73 8.80
N PRO A 167 0.92 -17.39 8.52
CA PRO A 167 0.38 -18.41 9.42
C PRO A 167 1.30 -19.62 9.59
N ALA A 168 2.01 -20.04 8.55
CA ALA A 168 2.97 -21.15 8.64
C ALA A 168 4.14 -20.79 9.59
N LEU A 169 4.75 -19.62 9.43
CA LEU A 169 5.79 -19.11 10.33
C LEU A 169 5.28 -18.99 11.76
N ARG A 170 4.07 -18.43 11.94
CA ARG A 170 3.41 -18.34 13.24
C ARG A 170 3.30 -19.72 13.90
N ASN A 171 2.83 -20.72 13.16
CA ASN A 171 2.61 -22.06 13.70
C ASN A 171 3.93 -22.78 14.03
N SER A 172 4.94 -22.67 13.18
CA SER A 172 6.23 -23.32 13.38
C SER A 172 7.00 -22.72 14.56
N PHE A 173 7.11 -21.39 14.63
CA PHE A 173 7.87 -20.72 15.69
C PHE A 173 7.06 -20.54 16.98
N GLY A 174 5.74 -20.53 16.87
CA GLY A 174 4.83 -20.47 18.00
C GLY A 174 4.51 -21.81 18.64
N GLN A 175 5.00 -22.92 18.06
CA GLN A 175 4.73 -24.29 18.48
C GLN A 175 3.22 -24.54 18.60
N PHE A 176 2.54 -24.45 17.46
CA PHE A 176 1.10 -24.68 17.36
C PHE A 176 0.76 -26.14 17.67
N ASP A 177 -0.15 -26.32 18.62
CA ASP A 177 -0.73 -27.63 18.96
C ASP A 177 -2.07 -27.82 18.22
N PRO A 178 -2.17 -28.81 17.31
CA PRO A 178 -3.39 -29.08 16.55
C PRO A 178 -4.59 -29.51 17.40
N GLU A 179 -4.38 -30.13 18.57
CA GLU A 179 -5.47 -30.64 19.41
C GLU A 179 -6.14 -29.51 20.20
N THR A 180 -5.34 -28.65 20.82
CA THR A 180 -5.83 -27.51 21.62
C THR A 180 -6.09 -26.25 20.79
N LYS A 181 -5.59 -26.20 19.54
CA LYS A 181 -5.59 -25.02 18.66
C LYS A 181 -4.90 -23.79 19.27
N GLN A 182 -4.01 -24.01 20.23
CA GLN A 182 -3.25 -22.97 20.92
C GLN A 182 -1.78 -23.00 20.52
N LEU A 183 -1.09 -21.88 20.76
CA LEU A 183 0.37 -21.78 20.59
C LEU A 183 1.01 -21.90 21.97
N ALA A 184 2.04 -22.74 22.11
CA ALA A 184 2.80 -22.80 23.35
C ALA A 184 3.62 -21.51 23.60
N ASN A 185 4.04 -20.83 22.52
CA ASN A 185 4.79 -19.58 22.58
C ASN A 185 4.20 -18.53 21.61
N PRO A 186 3.03 -17.95 21.90
CA PRO A 186 2.34 -17.07 20.96
C PRO A 186 3.17 -15.84 20.61
N GLU A 187 3.78 -15.17 21.59
CA GLU A 187 4.60 -13.97 21.37
C GLU A 187 5.71 -14.19 20.33
N LYS A 188 6.48 -15.28 20.47
CA LYS A 188 7.56 -15.62 19.53
C LYS A 188 7.02 -15.96 18.15
N GLY A 189 5.94 -16.73 18.08
CA GLY A 189 5.30 -17.11 16.82
C GLY A 189 4.85 -15.89 16.01
N TYR A 190 4.13 -14.96 16.64
CA TYR A 190 3.67 -13.74 15.98
C TYR A 190 4.81 -12.78 15.65
N LEU A 191 5.78 -12.61 16.54
CA LEU A 191 6.94 -11.76 16.29
C LEU A 191 7.68 -12.21 15.03
N VAL A 192 8.00 -13.51 14.90
CA VAL A 192 8.69 -14.03 13.71
C VAL A 192 7.82 -13.91 12.46
N ALA A 193 6.52 -14.18 12.57
CA ALA A 193 5.61 -14.05 11.44
C ALA A 193 5.49 -12.59 10.93
N PHE A 194 5.50 -11.60 11.83
CA PHE A 194 5.47 -10.18 11.45
C PHE A 194 6.81 -9.67 10.91
N LEU A 195 7.95 -10.30 11.27
CA LEU A 195 9.27 -9.96 10.72
C LEU A 195 9.41 -10.33 9.25
N PHE A 196 8.75 -11.40 8.78
CA PHE A 196 8.81 -11.79 7.36
C PHE A 196 8.37 -10.65 6.41
N PRO A 197 7.17 -10.06 6.59
CA PRO A 197 6.78 -8.84 5.88
C PRO A 197 7.74 -7.66 6.04
N ALA A 198 8.30 -7.46 7.24
CA ALA A 198 9.19 -6.33 7.52
C ALA A 198 10.47 -6.42 6.67
N CYS A 199 11.13 -7.57 6.68
CA CYS A 199 12.32 -7.83 5.88
C CYS A 199 12.03 -7.70 4.38
N LEU A 200 10.90 -8.25 3.92
CA LEU A 200 10.49 -8.14 2.52
C LEU A 200 10.31 -6.67 2.10
N MET A 201 9.69 -5.85 2.95
CA MET A 201 9.50 -4.42 2.69
C MET A 201 10.82 -3.63 2.70
N VAL A 202 11.77 -3.97 3.56
CA VAL A 202 13.11 -3.35 3.56
C VAL A 202 13.83 -3.61 2.23
N VAL A 203 13.81 -4.87 1.77
CA VAL A 203 14.43 -5.27 0.50
C VAL A 203 13.74 -4.56 -0.67
N ALA A 204 12.41 -4.55 -0.68
CA ALA A 204 11.65 -3.91 -1.75
C ALA A 204 11.82 -2.40 -1.78
N LEU A 205 11.84 -1.71 -0.62
CA LEU A 205 12.09 -0.27 -0.56
C LEU A 205 13.51 0.06 -1.04
N THR A 206 14.50 -0.75 -0.67
CA THR A 206 15.89 -0.59 -1.12
C THR A 206 15.97 -0.72 -2.64
N PHE A 207 15.35 -1.75 -3.21
CA PHE A 207 15.28 -1.96 -4.65
C PHE A 207 14.52 -0.82 -5.35
N PHE A 208 13.37 -0.42 -4.82
CA PHE A 208 12.59 0.72 -5.30
C PHE A 208 13.39 2.03 -5.29
N ALA A 209 14.23 2.26 -4.26
CA ALA A 209 15.07 3.43 -4.17
C ALA A 209 16.15 3.45 -5.27
N PHE A 210 16.77 2.31 -5.58
CA PHE A 210 17.72 2.18 -6.69
C PHE A 210 17.08 2.46 -8.07
N GLY A 211 15.79 2.19 -8.20
CA GLY A 211 15.00 2.46 -9.41
C GLY A 211 14.79 3.95 -9.72
N LYS A 212 15.10 4.88 -8.79
CA LYS A 212 14.77 6.32 -8.88
C LYS A 212 15.08 6.95 -10.24
N LYS A 213 16.24 6.65 -10.82
CA LYS A 213 16.69 7.23 -12.10
C LYS A 213 15.84 6.81 -13.32
N PHE A 214 15.07 5.74 -13.18
CA PHE A 214 14.23 5.16 -14.24
C PHE A 214 12.75 5.53 -14.10
N TYR A 215 12.37 6.32 -13.10
CA TYR A 215 10.99 6.75 -12.90
C TYR A 215 10.67 8.03 -13.67
N ALA A 216 9.37 8.27 -13.85
CA ALA A 216 8.88 9.54 -14.35
C ALA A 216 9.42 10.72 -13.53
N ARG A 217 9.77 11.80 -14.23
CA ARG A 217 10.07 13.08 -13.58
C ARG A 217 8.77 13.84 -13.37
N GLU A 218 8.52 14.20 -12.13
CA GLU A 218 7.38 15.02 -11.76
C GLU A 218 7.87 16.46 -11.51
N GLU A 219 7.36 17.40 -12.30
CA GLU A 219 7.47 18.81 -11.97
C GLU A 219 6.36 19.12 -10.97
N LEU A 220 6.73 19.50 -9.73
CA LEU A 220 5.77 20.00 -8.75
C LEU A 220 5.08 21.22 -9.37
N GLY A 221 3.83 21.04 -9.76
CA GLY A 221 3.04 22.12 -10.31
C GLY A 221 2.81 23.14 -9.21
N VAL A 222 3.50 24.27 -9.26
CA VAL A 222 3.14 25.45 -8.47
C VAL A 222 1.67 25.79 -8.80
N ARG A 223 0.78 25.34 -7.92
CA ARG A 223 -0.62 25.77 -7.76
C ARG A 223 -1.56 25.52 -8.96
N LYS A 224 -2.10 24.30 -9.09
CA LYS A 224 -3.27 23.99 -9.96
C LYS A 224 -4.65 24.21 -9.31
N TRP A 225 -4.73 24.75 -8.09
CA TRP A 225 -6.03 25.02 -7.45
C TRP A 225 -6.87 26.06 -8.23
N GLY A 226 -6.21 27.01 -8.90
CA GLY A 226 -6.89 28.02 -9.73
C GLY A 226 -7.42 27.50 -11.08
N LYS A 227 -6.86 26.40 -11.62
CA LYS A 227 -7.29 25.84 -12.92
C LYS A 227 -8.39 24.79 -12.78
N VAL A 228 -8.44 24.05 -11.67
CA VAL A 228 -9.56 23.13 -11.41
C VAL A 228 -10.83 23.92 -11.10
N SER A 229 -10.75 25.01 -10.31
CA SER A 229 -11.90 25.89 -10.09
C SER A 229 -12.38 26.62 -11.35
N ALA A 230 -11.52 26.81 -12.35
CA ALA A 230 -11.88 27.46 -13.61
C ALA A 230 -12.42 26.48 -14.68
N ALA A 231 -12.12 25.18 -14.55
CA ALA A 231 -12.54 24.14 -15.49
C ALA A 231 -13.81 23.38 -15.05
N VAL A 232 -14.20 23.50 -13.79
CA VAL A 232 -15.44 22.90 -13.29
C VAL A 232 -16.61 23.83 -13.60
N ASN A 233 -17.45 23.43 -14.55
CA ASN A 233 -18.72 24.10 -14.80
C ASN A 233 -19.61 23.95 -13.53
N PRO A 234 -19.99 25.05 -12.85
CA PRO A 234 -20.75 24.99 -11.60
C PRO A 234 -22.09 24.25 -11.74
N GLU A 235 -22.70 24.32 -12.92
CA GLU A 235 -23.97 23.66 -13.23
C GLU A 235 -23.80 22.13 -13.35
N GLU A 236 -22.72 21.68 -13.99
CA GLU A 236 -22.43 20.26 -14.17
C GLU A 236 -22.03 19.60 -12.85
N PHE A 237 -21.29 20.31 -12.00
CA PHE A 237 -20.96 19.87 -10.66
C PHE A 237 -22.21 19.71 -9.78
N LYS A 238 -23.13 20.68 -9.79
CA LYS A 238 -24.41 20.60 -9.07
C LYS A 238 -25.28 19.44 -9.57
N LYS A 239 -25.31 19.20 -10.88
CA LYS A 239 -26.04 18.08 -11.48
C LYS A 239 -25.48 16.74 -11.02
N ASN A 240 -24.16 16.58 -11.06
CA ASN A 240 -23.48 15.37 -10.58
C ASN A 240 -23.69 15.16 -9.07
N LEU A 241 -23.69 16.23 -8.26
CA LEU A 241 -23.96 16.15 -6.83
C LEU A 241 -25.39 15.68 -6.53
N LYS A 242 -26.38 16.17 -7.30
CA LYS A 242 -27.77 15.71 -7.19
C LYS A 242 -27.93 14.26 -7.60
N SER A 243 -27.28 13.83 -8.67
CA SER A 243 -27.31 12.42 -9.10
C SER A 243 -26.64 11.50 -8.09
N VAL A 244 -25.51 11.91 -7.50
CA VAL A 244 -24.86 11.15 -6.41
C VAL A 244 -25.78 11.08 -5.19
N GLY A 245 -26.41 12.20 -4.80
CA GLY A 245 -27.39 12.21 -3.71
C GLY A 245 -28.59 11.28 -3.95
N GLN A 246 -29.11 11.24 -5.19
CA GLN A 246 -30.19 10.32 -5.57
C GLN A 246 -29.76 8.86 -5.56
N ILE A 247 -28.55 8.56 -6.02
CA ILE A 247 -27.98 7.20 -5.97
C ILE A 247 -27.79 6.77 -4.52
N VAL A 248 -27.24 7.63 -3.66
CA VAL A 248 -27.05 7.34 -2.23
C VAL A 248 -28.41 7.13 -1.54
N CYS A 249 -29.45 7.92 -1.84
CA CYS A 249 -30.80 7.73 -1.33
C CYS A 249 -31.53 6.49 -1.88
N LEU A 250 -31.03 5.82 -2.91
CA LEU A 250 -31.57 4.53 -3.38
C LEU A 250 -30.99 3.33 -2.61
N PHE A 251 -29.94 3.55 -1.82
CA PHE A 251 -29.26 2.52 -1.02
C PHE A 251 -29.50 2.66 0.50
N PHE A 252 -30.32 3.63 0.93
CA PHE A 252 -30.83 3.81 2.30
C PHE A 252 -32.35 3.96 2.27
#